data_AF-A0A6B1DSN0-F1
#
_entry.id   AF-A0A6B1DSN0-F1
#
_cell.length_a   1.000
_cell.length_b   1.000
_cell.length_c   1.000
_cell.angle_alpha   90.00
_cell.angle_beta   90.00
_cell.angle_gamma   90.00
#
_symmetry.space_group_name_H-M   'P 1'
#
loop_
_entity.id
_entity.type
_entity.pdbx_description
1 polymer ?
#
loop_
_entity_poly.entity_id
_entity_poly.type
_entity_poly.pdbx_seq_one_letter_code
_entity_poly.pdbx_strand_id
1 'polypeptide(L)' 'MKQKLTITVDAELIPVAKRHARSRGVSLSSLIEQSLRKITGEDGPTFSSRWRGKFRAAERDDDPRYNALAKKYLR' A
#
# COMPACT_ATOMS: atom_id res chain seq x y z
N MET A 1 -5.36 -12.55 15.35
CA MET A 1 -6.63 -12.63 16.10
C MET A 1 -7.49 -11.43 15.73
N LYS A 2 -8.83 -11.57 15.66
CA LYS A 2 -9.71 -10.42 15.34
C LYS A 2 -10.08 -9.66 16.61
N GLN A 3 -10.18 -8.34 16.51
CA GLN A 3 -10.67 -7.46 17.58
C GLN A 3 -12.02 -6.86 17.20
N LYS A 4 -12.89 -6.63 18.20
CA LYS A 4 -14.19 -6.00 17.99
C LYS A 4 -14.01 -4.48 17.96
N LEU A 5 -14.46 -3.85 16.89
CA LEU A 5 -14.53 -2.41 16.73
C LEU A 5 -15.99 -1.99 16.60
N THR A 6 -16.43 -1.03 17.42
CA THR A 6 -17.74 -0.38 17.29
C THR A 6 -17.52 0.94 16.58
N ILE A 7 -18.28 1.19 15.50
CA ILE A 7 -18.22 2.43 14.73
C ILE A 7 -19.61 3.05 14.64
N THR A 8 -19.65 4.38 14.55
CA THR A 8 -20.86 5.13 14.20
C THR A 8 -20.88 5.34 12.69
N VAL A 9 -21.98 4.99 12.04
CA VAL A 9 -22.22 5.15 10.61
C VAL A 9 -23.67 5.53 10.38
N ASP A 10 -23.97 6.14 9.23
CA ASP A 10 -25.35 6.47 8.89
C ASP A 10 -26.23 5.22 8.85
N ALA A 11 -27.39 5.30 9.51
CA ALA A 11 -28.30 4.18 9.67
C ALA A 11 -28.78 3.65 8.30
N GLU A 12 -28.94 4.52 7.32
CA GLU A 12 -29.39 4.21 5.96
C GLU A 12 -28.36 3.39 5.17
N LEU A 13 -27.08 3.48 5.53
CA LEU A 13 -26.00 2.73 4.86
C LEU A 13 -25.95 1.27 5.30
N ILE A 14 -26.43 0.94 6.51
CA ILE A 14 -26.31 -0.41 7.08
C ILE A 14 -27.02 -1.47 6.21
N PRO A 15 -28.29 -1.28 5.79
CA PRO A 15 -28.98 -2.26 4.95
C PRO A 15 -28.33 -2.42 3.58
N VAL A 16 -27.89 -1.32 2.97
CA VAL A 16 -27.25 -1.30 1.64
C VAL A 16 -25.92 -2.06 1.69
N ALA A 17 -25.09 -1.76 2.69
CA ALA A 17 -23.79 -2.42 2.87
C ALA A 17 -23.93 -3.92 3.17
N LYS A 18 -24.92 -4.32 3.99
CA LYS A 18 -25.20 -5.74 4.25
C LYS A 18 -25.66 -6.48 2.98
N ARG A 19 -26.53 -5.88 2.17
CA ARG A 19 -26.95 -6.47 0.89
C ARG A 19 -25.76 -6.63 -0.06
N HIS A 20 -24.91 -5.61 -0.14
CA HIS A 20 -23.71 -5.64 -0.96
C HIS A 20 -22.70 -6.72 -0.52
N ALA A 21 -22.50 -6.88 0.80
CA ALA A 21 -21.64 -7.93 1.32
C ALA A 21 -22.21 -9.32 0.99
N ARG A 22 -23.52 -9.52 1.19
CA ARG A 22 -24.20 -10.78 0.91
C ARG A 22 -24.16 -11.16 -0.57
N SER A 23 -24.34 -10.21 -1.49
CA SER A 23 -24.26 -10.49 -2.93
C SER A 23 -22.86 -10.92 -3.37
N ARG A 24 -21.83 -10.60 -2.57
CA ARG A 24 -20.43 -11.03 -2.77
C ARG A 24 -20.04 -12.25 -1.93
N GLY A 25 -21.00 -12.87 -1.22
CA GLY A 25 -20.73 -14.04 -0.38
C GLY A 25 -19.87 -13.76 0.86
N VAL A 26 -19.76 -12.50 1.30
CA VAL A 26 -18.94 -12.09 2.45
C VAL A 26 -19.76 -11.40 3.54
N SER A 27 -19.21 -11.29 4.74
CA SER A 27 -19.82 -10.53 5.83
C SER A 27 -19.48 -9.04 5.74
N LEU A 28 -20.30 -8.19 6.37
CA LEU A 28 -20.03 -6.76 6.47
C LEU A 28 -18.68 -6.48 7.16
N SER A 29 -18.35 -7.24 8.22
CA SER A 29 -17.04 -7.11 8.88
C SER A 29 -15.88 -7.47 7.95
N SER A 30 -16.04 -8.47 7.09
CA SER A 30 -15.03 -8.83 6.08
C SER A 30 -14.87 -7.74 5.03
N LEU A 31 -15.97 -7.13 4.60
CA LEU A 31 -15.95 -6.03 3.64
C LEU A 31 -15.23 -4.80 4.23
N ILE A 32 -15.57 -4.43 5.47
CA ILE A 32 -14.92 -3.32 6.18
C ILE A 32 -13.44 -3.61 6.38
N GLU A 33 -13.07 -4.82 6.80
CA GLU A 33 -11.68 -5.22 6.97
C GLU A 33 -10.87 -5.10 5.66
N GLN A 34 -11.42 -5.54 4.52
CA GLN A 34 -10.75 -5.37 3.22
C GLN A 34 -10.59 -3.91 2.83
N SER A 35 -11.63 -3.09 3.01
CA SER A 35 -11.55 -1.65 2.73
C SER A 35 -10.51 -0.98 3.61
N LEU A 36 -10.49 -1.28 4.91
CA LEU A 36 -9.47 -0.79 5.83
C LEU A 36 -8.08 -1.24 5.39
N ARG A 37 -7.86 -2.52 5.08
CA ARG A 37 -6.57 -3.01 4.55
C ARG A 37 -6.13 -2.32 3.26
N LYS A 38 -7.08 -1.94 2.40
CA LYS A 38 -6.77 -1.22 1.15
C LYS A 38 -6.37 0.23 1.42
N ILE A 39 -6.98 0.87 2.43
CA ILE A 39 -6.71 2.26 2.81
C ILE A 39 -5.45 2.37 3.67
N THR A 40 -5.27 1.44 4.62
CA THR A 40 -4.14 1.40 5.55
C THR A 40 -3.00 0.51 5.06
N GLY A 41 -3.13 -0.07 3.87
CA GLY A 41 -2.01 -0.69 3.21
C GLY A 41 -1.04 0.40 2.84
N GLU A 42 -0.08 0.69 3.73
CA GLU A 42 1.20 1.27 3.34
C GLU A 42 1.70 0.48 2.13
N ASP A 43 2.14 1.23 1.12
CA ASP A 43 2.65 0.77 -0.15
C ASP A 43 3.20 -0.65 -0.06
N GLY A 44 2.43 -1.62 -0.58
CA GLY A 44 2.93 -2.99 -0.73
C GLY A 44 4.34 -2.91 -1.34
N PRO A 45 5.26 -3.79 -0.95
CA PRO A 45 6.70 -3.55 -0.98
C PRO A 45 7.08 -2.74 -2.22
N THR A 46 7.56 -1.50 -2.00
CA THR A 46 7.95 -0.56 -3.06
C THR A 46 8.82 -1.28 -4.07
N PHE A 47 8.79 -0.85 -5.34
CA PHE A 47 9.59 -1.49 -6.38
C PHE A 47 11.05 -1.75 -5.93
N SER A 48 11.67 -0.79 -5.23
CA SER A 48 13.02 -0.91 -4.66
C SER A 48 13.15 -2.04 -3.63
N SER A 49 12.16 -2.26 -2.77
CA SER A 49 12.16 -3.37 -1.81
C SER A 49 11.94 -4.75 -2.46
N ARG A 50 11.38 -4.81 -3.67
CA ARG A 50 11.20 -6.05 -4.45
C ARG A 50 12.34 -6.32 -5.44
N TRP A 51 13.23 -5.35 -5.62
CA TRP A 51 14.27 -5.42 -6.63
C TRP A 51 15.41 -6.34 -6.18
N ARG A 52 15.64 -7.44 -6.91
CA ARG A 52 16.74 -8.39 -6.67
C ARG A 52 17.97 -8.16 -7.55
N GLY A 53 17.97 -7.09 -8.34
CA GLY A 53 19.07 -6.78 -9.24
C GLY A 53 20.21 -6.05 -8.51
N LYS A 54 21.31 -5.83 -9.24
CA LYS A 54 22.39 -4.94 -8.81
C LYS A 54 22.34 -3.66 -9.64
N PHE A 55 22.40 -2.51 -8.99
CA PHE A 55 22.63 -1.26 -9.70
C PHE A 55 24.09 -1.22 -10.16
N ARG A 56 24.32 -0.94 -11.44
CA ARG A 56 25.64 -0.56 -11.94
C ARG A 56 25.49 0.81 -12.61
N ALA A 57 26.14 1.81 -12.03
CA ALA A 57 26.12 3.15 -12.60
C ALA A 57 26.86 3.16 -13.95
N ALA A 58 26.35 3.93 -14.91
CA ALA A 58 27.11 4.28 -16.09
C ALA A 58 28.06 5.43 -15.70
N GLU A 59 29.30 5.08 -15.43
CA GLU A 59 30.32 6.01 -14.93
C GLU A 59 30.56 7.15 -15.94
N ARG A 60 30.54 8.38 -15.43
CA ARG A 60 30.77 9.62 -16.21
C ARG A 60 31.56 10.60 -15.36
N ASP A 61 32.86 10.35 -15.25
CA ASP A 61 33.74 11.13 -14.39
C ASP A 61 33.85 12.61 -14.83
N ASP A 62 33.53 12.91 -16.08
CA ASP A 62 33.51 14.24 -16.68
C ASP A 62 32.22 15.04 -16.42
N ASP A 63 31.15 14.41 -15.91
CA ASP A 63 29.86 15.05 -15.67
C ASP A 63 29.74 15.52 -14.19
N PRO A 64 29.68 16.84 -13.91
CA PRO A 64 29.54 17.37 -12.55
C PRO A 64 28.29 16.86 -11.82
N ARG A 65 27.19 16.63 -12.54
CA ARG A 65 25.94 16.11 -11.97
C ARG A 65 26.09 14.64 -11.59
N TYR A 66 26.77 13.84 -12.42
CA TYR A 66 27.12 12.47 -12.07
C TYR A 66 27.95 12.44 -10.79
N ASN A 67 29.02 13.23 -10.72
CA ASN A 67 29.92 13.27 -9.56
C ASN A 67 29.19 13.64 -8.26
N ALA A 68 28.28 14.62 -8.30
CA ALA A 68 27.48 14.99 -7.14
C ALA A 68 26.54 13.85 -6.68
N LEU A 69 25.88 13.16 -7.62
CA LEU A 69 24.97 12.06 -7.32
C LEU A 69 25.73 10.81 -6.85
N ALA A 70 26.85 10.48 -7.49
CA ALA A 70 27.70 9.36 -7.12
C ALA A 70 28.26 9.55 -5.70
N LYS A 71 28.71 10.76 -5.35
CA LYS A 71 29.13 11.09 -3.97
C LYS A 71 28.02 10.93 -2.94
N LYS A 72 26.76 11.17 -3.32
CA LYS A 72 25.63 11.13 -2.39
C LYS A 72 25.06 9.73 -2.18
N TYR A 73 25.05 8.90 -3.23
CA TYR A 73 24.28 7.65 -3.24
C TYR A 73 25.11 6.39 -3.51
N LEU A 74 26.35 6.50 -3.99
CA LEU A 74 27.18 5.36 -4.41
C LEU A 74 28.51 5.23 -3.66
N ARG A 75 28.95 6.29 -2.95
CA ARG A 75 30.18 6.34 -2.16
C ARG A 75 29.88 6.61 -0.70
#